data_AF-A0A957A7R1-F1
#
_entry.id   AF-A0A957A7R1-F1
#
_cell.length_a   1.000
_cell.length_b   1.000
_cell.length_c   1.000
_cell.angle_alpha   90.00
_cell.angle_beta   90.00
_cell.angle_gamma   90.00
#
_symmetry.space_group_name_H-M   'P 1'
#
loop_
_entity.id
_entity.type
_entity.pdbx_description
1 polymer ?
#
loop_
_entity_poly.entity_id
_entity_poly.type
_entity_poly.pdbx_seq_one_letter_code
_entity_poly.pdbx_strand_id
1 'polypeptide(L)' 'PNEVRKFCQDALVPEAQPLLGSAMQQLGLSARAFHRVLKVARTVADLAGSDRIETTHLAEAIQYRRRGAD' A
#
# COMPACT_ATOMS: atom_id res chain seq x y z
N PRO A 1 0.41 13.71 4.93
CA PRO A 1 1.81 14.18 4.78
C PRO A 1 2.21 14.19 3.30
N ASN A 2 2.87 15.25 2.83
CA ASN A 2 3.20 15.44 1.41
C ASN A 2 4.06 14.31 0.82
N GLU A 3 4.88 13.66 1.64
CA GLU A 3 5.76 12.56 1.24
C GLU A 3 4.98 11.30 0.86
N VAL A 4 3.93 10.93 1.62
CA VAL A 4 3.12 9.74 1.31
C VAL A 4 2.41 9.92 -0.03
N ARG A 5 1.96 11.14 -0.33
CA ARG A 5 1.39 11.45 -1.64
C ARG A 5 2.45 11.28 -2.74
N LYS A 6 3.56 12.02 -2.61
CA LYS A 6 4.64 12.08 -3.61
C LYS A 6 5.27 10.72 -3.91
N PHE A 7 5.56 9.93 -2.87
CA PHE A 7 6.34 8.70 -3.04
C PHE A 7 5.47 7.45 -3.11
N CYS A 8 4.25 7.46 -2.55
CA CYS A 8 3.40 6.28 -2.54
C CYS A 8 2.18 6.43 -3.45
N GLN A 9 1.36 7.47 -3.27
CA GLN A 9 0.11 7.62 -4.03
C GLN A 9 0.38 7.89 -5.51
N ASP A 10 1.31 8.78 -5.83
CA ASP A 10 1.65 9.13 -7.20
C ASP A 10 2.36 7.96 -7.93
N ALA A 11 3.00 7.07 -7.17
CA ALA A 11 3.65 5.86 -7.66
C ALA A 11 2.69 4.66 -7.79
N LEU A 12 1.47 4.73 -7.24
CA LEU A 12 0.49 3.66 -7.29
C LEU A 12 -0.10 3.53 -8.70
N VAL A 13 -0.12 2.31 -9.23
CA VAL A 13 -0.78 2.06 -10.51
C VAL A 13 -2.30 2.11 -10.36
N PRO A 14 -3.04 2.64 -11.36
CA PRO A 14 -4.51 2.70 -11.31
C PRO A 14 -5.17 1.34 -11.01
N GLU A 15 -4.60 0.25 -11.53
CA GLU A 15 -5.07 -1.12 -11.39
C GLU A 15 -5.01 -1.64 -9.94
N ALA A 16 -4.19 -1.03 -9.09
CA ALA A 16 -4.06 -1.37 -7.68
C ALA A 16 -5.09 -0.64 -6.79
N GLN A 17 -5.76 0.41 -7.30
CA GLN A 17 -6.74 1.19 -6.52
C GLN A 17 -7.94 0.37 -6.05
N PRO A 18 -8.55 -0.53 -6.87
CA PRO A 18 -9.65 -1.36 -6.42
C PRO A 18 -9.27 -2.26 -5.25
N LEU A 19 -8.09 -2.87 -5.29
CA LEU A 19 -7.58 -3.71 -4.20
C LEU A 19 -7.43 -2.91 -2.91
N LEU A 20 -6.87 -1.70 -3.02
CA LEU A 20 -6.72 -0.79 -1.89
C LEU A 20 -8.08 -0.42 -1.27
N GLY A 21 -9.06 -0.08 -2.11
CA GLY A 21 -10.42 0.24 -1.68
C GLY A 21 -11.10 -0.94 -0.98
N SER A 22 -11.03 -2.14 -1.57
CA SER A 22 -11.57 -3.36 -0.97
C SER A 22 -10.90 -3.66 0.37
N ALA A 23 -9.59 -3.52 0.48
CA ALA A 23 -8.86 -3.75 1.73
C ALA A 23 -9.24 -2.73 2.81
N MET A 24 -9.47 -1.46 2.46
CA MET A 24 -9.95 -0.45 3.40
C MET A 24 -11.31 -0.82 3.99
N GLN A 25 -12.24 -1.26 3.15
CA GLN A 25 -13.59 -1.67 3.57
C GLN A 25 -13.55 -2.95 4.41
N GLN A 26 -12.86 -3.98 3.94
CA GLN A 26 -12.84 -5.29 4.58
C GLN A 26 -12.05 -5.33 5.90
N LEU A 27 -10.97 -4.54 6.01
CA LEU A 27 -10.08 -4.56 7.17
C LEU A 27 -10.29 -3.37 8.11
N GLY A 28 -11.28 -2.52 7.84
CA GLY A 28 -11.58 -1.32 8.63
C GLY A 28 -10.37 -0.40 8.79
N LEU A 29 -9.61 -0.18 7.71
CA LEU A 29 -8.36 0.57 7.80
C LEU A 29 -8.64 2.04 8.14
N SER A 30 -8.10 2.49 9.28
CA SER A 30 -8.01 3.93 9.55
C SER A 30 -7.10 4.60 8.52
N ALA A 31 -7.24 5.92 8.34
CA ALA A 31 -6.36 6.69 7.45
C ALA A 31 -4.87 6.51 7.78
N ARG A 32 -4.53 6.28 9.05
CA ARG A 32 -3.15 5.97 9.48
C ARG A 32 -2.72 4.58 9.04
N ALA A 33 -3.58 3.57 9.20
CA ALA A 33 -3.30 2.20 8.75
C ALA A 33 -3.14 2.14 7.23
N PHE A 34 -3.97 2.88 6.49
CA PHE A 34 -3.85 3.08 5.05
C PHE A 34 -2.48 3.64 4.64
N HIS A 35 -2.03 4.74 5.27
CA HIS A 35 -0.70 5.29 4.99
C HIS A 35 0.43 4.31 5.33
N ARG A 36 0.27 3.46 6.36
CA ARG A 36 1.26 2.43 6.70
C ARG A 36 1.34 1.38 5.60
N VAL A 37 0.19 0.90 5.08
CA VAL A 37 0.14 -0.05 3.96
C VAL A 37 0.84 0.53 2.73
N LEU A 38 0.56 1.79 2.38
CA LEU A 38 1.21 2.45 1.24
C LEU A 38 2.75 2.54 1.39
N LYS A 39 3.24 2.86 2.58
CA LYS A 39 4.69 2.92 2.84
C LYS A 39 5.35 1.54 2.74
N VAL A 40 4.71 0.51 3.27
CA VAL A 40 5.21 -0.87 3.15
C VAL A 40 5.19 -1.31 1.69
N ALA A 41 4.12 -1.00 0.95
CA ALA A 41 4.04 -1.31 -0.48
C ALA A 41 5.12 -0.59 -1.29
N ARG A 42 5.48 0.65 -0.93
CA ARG A 42 6.63 1.36 -1.51
C ARG A 42 7.93 0.62 -1.22
N THR A 43 8.17 0.21 0.02
CA THR A 43 9.37 -0.56 0.38
C THR A 43 9.45 -1.87 -0.40
N VAL A 44 8.34 -2.59 -0.55
CA VAL A 44 8.30 -3.82 -1.35
C VAL A 44 8.63 -3.53 -2.82
N ALA A 45 8.07 -2.45 -3.40
CA ALA A 45 8.40 -2.03 -4.76
C ALA A 45 9.89 -1.66 -4.91
N ASP A 46 10.45 -0.94 -3.93
CA ASP A 46 11.88 -0.59 -3.92
C ASP A 46 12.77 -1.84 -3.90
N LEU A 47 12.42 -2.84 -3.07
CA LEU A 47 13.14 -4.11 -3.00
C LEU A 47 13.03 -4.93 -4.29
N ALA A 48 11.91 -4.79 -5.01
CA ALA A 48 11.71 -5.41 -6.32
C ALA A 48 12.36 -4.62 -7.48
N GLY A 49 12.99 -3.47 -7.21
CA GLY A 49 13.54 -2.59 -8.25
C GLY A 49 12.47 -1.91 -9.12
N SER A 50 11.25 -1.76 -8.60
CA SER A 50 10.11 -1.19 -9.31
C SER A 50 9.90 0.28 -8.97
N ASP A 51 9.86 1.14 -10.00
CA ASP A 51 9.52 2.55 -9.84
C ASP A 51 8.06 2.77 -9.45
N ARG A 52 7.18 1.81 -9.78
CA ARG A 52 5.73 1.86 -9.51
C ARG A 52 5.34 0.88 -8.41
N ILE A 53 4.31 1.25 -7.66
CA ILE A 53 3.65 0.34 -6.72
C ILE A 53 2.58 -0.43 -7.51
N GLU A 54 2.96 -1.61 -7.97
CA GLU A 54 2.08 -2.59 -8.61
C GLU A 54 1.12 -3.25 -7.61
N THR A 55 0.06 -3.87 -8.14
CA THR A 55 -0.94 -4.60 -7.35
C THR A 55 -0.31 -5.70 -6.48
N THR A 56 0.77 -6.34 -6.94
CA THR A 56 1.50 -7.37 -6.19
C THR A 56 2.16 -6.82 -4.94
N HIS A 57 2.86 -5.67 -5.05
CA HIS A 57 3.50 -5.00 -3.91
C HIS A 57 2.47 -4.57 -2.87
N LEU A 58 1.32 -4.07 -3.34
CA LEU A 58 0.22 -3.69 -2.47
C LEU A 58 -0.40 -4.90 -1.75
N ALA A 59 -0.64 -5.99 -2.47
CA ALA A 59 -1.18 -7.23 -1.89
C ALA A 59 -0.26 -7.78 -0.79
N GLU A 60 1.06 -7.76 -1.02
CA GLU A 60 2.05 -8.20 -0.04
C GLU A 60 2.03 -7.31 1.21
N ALA A 61 2.00 -5.98 1.04
CA ALA A 61 1.90 -5.03 2.14
C ALA A 61 0.65 -5.23 3.01
N ILE A 62 -0.50 -5.50 2.39
CA ILE A 62 -1.75 -5.82 3.10
C ILE A 62 -1.61 -7.12 3.89
N GLN A 63 -0.97 -8.14 3.32
CA GLN A 63 -0.73 -9.40 4.01
C GLN A 63 0.20 -9.24 5.22
N TYR A 64 1.26 -8.43 5.13
CA TYR A 64 2.12 -8.15 6.28
C TYR A 64 1.36 -7.54 7.44
N ARG A 65 0.40 -6.64 7.18
CA ARG A 65 -0.47 -6.09 8.23
C ARG A 65 -1.30 -7.18 8.91
N ARG A 66 -1.87 -8.13 8.15
CA ARG A 66 -2.66 -9.22 8.74
C ARG A 66 -1.85 -10.12 9.67
N ARG A 67 -0.54 -10.24 9.41
CA ARG A 67 0.37 -11.05 10.24
C ARG A 67 0.85 -10.34 11.51
N GLY A 68 0.84 -9.01 11.54
CA GLY A 68 1.28 -8.20 12.68
C GLY A 68 0.16 -7.31 13.22
N ALA A 69 -1.04 -7.86 13.43
CA ALA A 69 -2.20 -7.12 13.91
C ALA A 69 -1.99 -6.62 15.36
N ASP A 70 -1.34 -5.46 15.47
CA ASP A 70 -1.45 -4.47 16.55
C ASP A 70 -2.43 -3.36 16.15
#